data_AF-R9LUI6-F1
#
_entry.id   AF-R9LUI6-F1
#
_cell.length_a   1.000
_cell.length_b   1.000
_cell.length_c   1.000
_cell.angle_alpha   90.00
_cell.angle_beta   90.00
_cell.angle_gamma   90.00
#
_symmetry.space_group_name_H-M   'P 1'
#
loop_
_entity.id
_entity.type
_entity.pdbx_description
1 polymer ?
#
loop_
_entity_poly.entity_id
_entity_poly.type
_entity_poly.pdbx_seq_one_letter_code
_entity_poly.pdbx_strand_id
1 'polypeptide(L)'
;MTQETYQHPHVPAGYKHIRGEWDSGFVIRYIKNEFESESEFVWIPVGALRADGTQDGVHYDRQFGTRKELKYSGEPSLKVPEELAGQMESIEKYGGFYMSRYPVSLDDDGEPCSVARRVPVTMSLRSAVKTARRFEGGPDVSAHLPYAAEMDTMLAWLVQTETLTPREIREAAAVRESRTAGRKMPHACESHSRERNGFYDVLSNVDEWTQEQIDEPYLSGCGSGCSFPKTARCYFRPYACYAFTGFRIALRII
;
A
#
# COMPACT_ATOMS: atom_id res chain seq x y z
N MET A 1 28.11 -2.67 16.28
CA MET A 1 27.53 -2.58 14.93
C MET A 1 26.17 -3.26 15.01
N THR A 2 25.10 -2.47 15.18
CA THR A 2 23.73 -2.98 15.04
C THR A 2 23.58 -3.39 13.58
N GLN A 3 23.34 -4.67 13.32
CA GLN A 3 22.99 -5.14 11.99
C GLN A 3 21.77 -4.35 11.52
N GLU A 4 21.85 -3.75 10.33
CA GLU A 4 20.76 -2.96 9.77
C GLU A 4 19.61 -3.91 9.39
N THR A 5 18.67 -4.14 10.31
CA THR A 5 17.60 -5.14 10.20
C THR A 5 16.81 -5.00 8.90
N TYR A 6 16.66 -3.79 8.38
CA TYR A 6 15.98 -3.48 7.12
C TYR A 6 16.64 -4.08 5.87
N GLN A 7 17.94 -4.42 5.92
CA GLN A 7 18.70 -5.06 4.83
C GLN A 7 18.51 -6.57 4.78
N HIS A 8 17.89 -7.15 5.81
CA HIS A 8 17.59 -8.57 5.91
C HIS A 8 16.08 -8.77 6.14
N PRO A 9 15.25 -8.58 5.09
CA PRO A 9 13.79 -8.68 5.20
C PRO A 9 13.38 -10.00 5.86
N HIS A 10 12.63 -9.90 6.95
CA HIS A 10 12.11 -11.10 7.61
C HIS A 10 11.07 -11.77 6.71
N VAL A 11 11.16 -13.08 6.49
CA VAL A 11 10.17 -13.85 5.74
C VAL A 11 9.30 -14.60 6.76
N PRO A 12 8.02 -14.23 6.96
CA PRO A 12 7.17 -14.88 7.95
C PRO A 12 6.86 -16.34 7.61
N ALA A 13 6.48 -17.13 8.62
CA ALA A 13 6.01 -18.50 8.40
C ALA A 13 4.83 -18.54 7.42
N GLY A 14 4.87 -19.48 6.48
CA GLY A 14 3.87 -19.57 5.41
C GLY A 14 4.18 -18.71 4.17
N TYR A 15 5.35 -18.05 4.11
CA TYR A 15 5.80 -17.32 2.93
C TYR A 15 7.12 -17.88 2.38
N LYS A 16 7.35 -17.64 1.10
CA LYS A 16 8.66 -17.81 0.45
C LYS A 16 9.11 -16.53 -0.21
N HIS A 17 10.39 -16.21 -0.10
CA HIS A 17 11.02 -15.23 -0.98
C HIS A 17 11.07 -15.79 -2.41
N ILE A 18 10.70 -14.96 -3.39
CA ILE A 18 10.62 -15.39 -4.80
C ILE A 18 11.48 -14.56 -5.76
N ARG A 19 11.83 -13.31 -5.42
CA ARG A 19 12.70 -12.44 -6.24
C ARG A 19 13.09 -11.15 -5.53
N GLY A 20 14.10 -10.49 -6.08
CA GLY A 20 14.51 -9.14 -5.73
C GLY A 20 15.25 -9.05 -4.41
N GLU A 21 16.01 -7.96 -4.25
CA GLU A 21 16.79 -7.68 -3.05
C GLU A 21 16.06 -6.65 -2.18
N TRP A 22 16.52 -6.49 -0.93
CA TRP A 22 15.88 -5.64 0.08
C TRP A 22 15.67 -4.17 -0.40
N ASP A 23 16.50 -3.66 -1.30
CA ASP A 23 16.51 -2.29 -1.81
C ASP A 23 15.86 -2.10 -3.19
N SER A 24 15.54 -3.20 -3.88
CA SER A 24 15.14 -3.20 -5.30
C SER A 24 13.88 -4.04 -5.58
N GLY A 25 13.11 -4.35 -4.53
CA GLY A 25 11.84 -5.06 -4.63
C GLY A 25 11.92 -6.50 -4.18
N PHE A 26 12.31 -6.74 -2.92
CA PHE A 26 12.23 -8.04 -2.27
C PHE A 26 10.77 -8.50 -2.18
N VAL A 27 10.42 -9.54 -2.95
CA VAL A 27 9.05 -10.04 -3.05
C VAL A 27 8.93 -11.39 -2.36
N ILE A 28 7.93 -11.50 -1.49
CA ILE A 28 7.49 -12.76 -0.89
C ILE A 28 6.15 -13.20 -1.48
N ARG A 29 5.91 -14.50 -1.50
CA ARG A 29 4.64 -15.10 -1.89
C ARG A 29 4.08 -15.92 -0.72
N TYR A 30 2.82 -15.69 -0.40
CA TYR A 30 2.09 -16.50 0.58
C TYR A 30 1.85 -17.91 0.03
N ILE A 31 1.99 -18.93 0.86
CA ILE A 31 1.79 -20.34 0.50
C ILE A 31 0.69 -20.89 1.40
N LYS A 32 -0.57 -20.81 0.93
CA LYS A 32 -1.73 -21.36 1.67
C LYS A 32 -1.72 -22.89 1.69
N ASN A 33 -1.38 -23.50 0.55
CA ASN A 33 -1.20 -24.94 0.29
C ASN A 33 -0.14 -25.10 -0.82
N GLU A 34 0.22 -26.33 -1.21
CA GLU A 34 1.24 -26.60 -2.24
C GLU A 34 1.05 -25.82 -3.57
N PHE A 35 -0.16 -25.32 -3.86
CA PHE A 35 -0.50 -24.67 -5.13
C PHE A 35 -1.40 -23.41 -5.08
N GLU A 36 -1.94 -22.97 -3.93
CA GLU A 36 -3.19 -22.17 -3.98
C GLU A 36 -3.10 -20.66 -3.71
N SER A 37 -2.10 -20.15 -2.98
CA SER A 37 -1.94 -18.69 -2.90
C SER A 37 -0.83 -18.20 -3.82
N GLU A 38 -1.24 -17.39 -4.80
CA GLU A 38 -0.34 -16.59 -5.62
C GLU A 38 -0.19 -15.17 -5.08
N SER A 39 -0.62 -14.91 -3.83
CA SER A 39 -0.57 -13.56 -3.27
C SER A 39 0.85 -13.12 -3.01
N GLU A 40 1.27 -12.06 -3.69
CA GLU A 40 2.61 -11.49 -3.62
C GLU A 40 2.62 -10.17 -2.85
N PHE A 41 3.67 -9.99 -2.05
CA PHE A 41 3.91 -8.81 -1.24
C PHE A 41 5.35 -8.35 -1.37
N VAL A 42 5.56 -7.04 -1.30
CA VAL A 42 6.85 -6.39 -1.50
C VAL A 42 7.30 -5.76 -0.18
N TRP A 43 8.56 -5.98 0.17
CA TRP A 43 9.20 -5.35 1.32
C TRP A 43 9.42 -3.85 1.08
N ILE A 44 9.10 -3.05 2.09
CA ILE A 44 9.41 -1.62 2.13
C ILE A 44 10.45 -1.41 3.25
N PRO A 45 11.72 -1.12 2.90
CA PRO A 45 12.83 -1.02 3.86
C PRO A 45 12.81 0.35 4.55
N VAL A 46 11.92 0.52 5.54
CA VAL A 46 11.74 1.79 6.26
C VAL A 46 13.05 2.30 6.85
N GLY A 47 13.87 1.41 7.42
CA GLY A 47 15.16 1.77 8.00
C GLY A 47 16.20 2.33 7.02
N ALA A 48 15.97 2.21 5.70
CA ALA A 48 16.82 2.82 4.67
C ALA A 48 16.38 4.25 4.28
N LEU A 49 15.20 4.69 4.71
CA LEU A 49 14.64 5.95 4.26
C LEU A 49 15.25 7.13 5.01
N ARG A 50 15.28 8.29 4.34
CA ARG A 50 15.54 9.57 5.02
C ARG A 50 14.51 9.78 6.12
N ALA A 51 14.97 10.37 7.22
CA ALA A 51 14.15 10.72 8.36
C ALA A 51 13.40 12.04 8.10
N ASP A 52 12.52 12.04 7.10
CA ASP A 52 11.73 13.19 6.64
C ASP A 52 10.22 12.93 6.65
N GLY A 53 9.81 11.87 7.34
CA GLY A 53 8.43 11.47 7.60
C GLY A 53 7.89 11.97 8.94
N THR A 54 6.56 12.06 9.02
CA THR A 54 5.82 12.52 10.21
C THR A 54 4.62 11.61 10.53
N GLN A 55 4.26 11.56 11.81
CA GLN A 55 3.00 10.98 12.32
C GLN A 55 2.07 12.04 12.94
N ASP A 56 2.62 13.18 13.35
CA ASP A 56 1.89 14.25 14.05
C ASP A 56 1.71 15.50 13.19
N GLY A 57 2.18 15.49 11.94
CA GLY A 57 2.10 16.62 11.03
C GLY A 57 3.05 17.78 11.36
N VAL A 58 3.82 17.69 12.45
CA VAL A 58 4.67 18.76 13.00
C VAL A 58 6.14 18.38 12.92
N HIS A 59 6.51 17.20 13.42
CA HIS A 59 7.89 16.72 13.48
C HIS A 59 8.15 15.78 12.28
N TYR A 60 9.10 16.17 11.43
CA TYR A 60 9.50 15.46 10.23
C TYR A 60 10.90 14.87 10.40
N ASP A 61 11.03 14.01 11.40
CA ASP A 61 12.29 13.42 11.86
C ASP A 61 12.23 11.88 11.93
N ARG A 62 11.19 11.28 11.31
CA ARG A 62 10.97 9.83 11.30
C ARG A 62 11.17 9.25 9.90
N GLN A 63 11.63 8.01 9.83
CA GLN A 63 11.73 7.29 8.56
C GLN A 63 10.37 6.75 8.08
N PHE A 64 9.44 6.51 9.02
CA PHE A 64 8.07 6.07 8.73
C PHE A 64 7.10 7.25 8.77
N GLY A 65 6.17 7.32 7.80
CA GLY A 65 5.04 8.24 7.85
C GLY A 65 4.84 9.15 6.64
N THR A 66 4.00 10.16 6.83
CA THR A 66 3.65 11.14 5.78
C THR A 66 4.86 12.02 5.46
N ARG A 67 5.07 12.38 4.19
CA ARG A 67 6.21 13.24 3.78
C ARG A 67 5.78 14.66 3.46
N LYS A 68 6.56 15.67 3.89
CA LYS A 68 6.27 17.08 3.62
C LYS A 68 6.24 17.39 2.12
N GLU A 69 7.24 16.90 1.40
CA GLU A 69 7.39 17.12 -0.06
C GLU A 69 6.37 16.35 -0.91
N LEU A 70 5.73 15.35 -0.30
CA LEU A 70 4.66 14.57 -0.92
C LEU A 70 3.27 15.00 -0.43
N LYS A 71 3.12 16.04 0.41
CA LYS A 71 1.78 16.49 0.84
C LYS A 71 1.08 17.20 -0.32
N TYR A 72 -0.03 16.62 -0.78
CA TYR A 72 -0.97 17.29 -1.68
C TYR A 72 -2.36 17.20 -1.06
N SER A 73 -3.01 18.36 -0.90
CA SER A 73 -4.37 18.61 -0.37
C SER A 73 -4.86 17.74 0.81
N GLY A 74 -5.15 18.38 1.94
CA GLY A 74 -5.73 17.76 3.14
C GLY A 74 -4.69 17.43 4.21
N GLU A 75 -5.15 17.40 5.47
CA GLU A 75 -4.30 17.13 6.63
C GLU A 75 -4.18 15.62 6.89
N PRO A 76 -2.98 15.11 7.25
CA PRO A 76 -2.83 13.73 7.68
C PRO A 76 -3.64 13.50 8.96
N SER A 77 -4.16 12.28 9.15
CA SER A 77 -4.68 11.93 10.47
C SER A 77 -3.56 11.98 11.51
N LEU A 78 -3.83 12.62 12.64
CA LEU A 78 -2.95 12.65 13.81
C LEU A 78 -3.26 11.51 14.79
N LYS A 79 -4.28 10.68 14.49
CA LYS A 79 -4.70 9.57 15.34
C LYS A 79 -3.87 8.35 14.96
N VAL A 80 -3.16 7.79 15.95
CA VAL A 80 -2.45 6.51 15.83
C VAL A 80 -3.29 5.45 16.51
N PRO A 81 -4.15 4.71 15.78
CA PRO A 81 -4.90 3.60 16.36
C PRO A 81 -3.96 2.45 16.75
N GLU A 82 -4.44 1.57 17.63
CA GLU A 82 -3.69 0.41 18.13
C GLU A 82 -3.11 -0.47 17.01
N GLU A 83 -3.85 -0.66 15.92
CA GLU A 83 -3.39 -1.43 14.76
C GLU A 83 -2.16 -0.79 14.08
N LEU A 84 -2.15 0.54 13.91
CA LEU A 84 -1.00 1.28 13.38
C LEU A 84 0.15 1.35 14.38
N ALA A 85 -0.14 1.49 15.68
CA ALA A 85 0.90 1.44 16.73
C ALA A 85 1.64 0.10 16.71
N GLY A 86 0.92 -1.03 16.65
CA GLY A 86 1.54 -2.34 16.53
C GLY A 86 2.31 -2.53 15.22
N GLN A 87 1.89 -1.89 14.13
CA GLN A 87 2.66 -1.87 12.89
C GLN A 87 3.98 -1.10 13.05
N MET A 88 3.97 0.03 13.77
CA MET A 88 5.18 0.80 14.07
C MET A 88 6.16 0.00 14.94
N GLU A 89 5.67 -0.73 15.93
CA GLU A 89 6.50 -1.64 16.75
C GLU A 89 7.12 -2.76 15.90
N SER A 90 6.34 -3.33 14.97
CA SER A 90 6.84 -4.32 14.01
C SER A 90 7.94 -3.74 13.12
N ILE A 91 7.75 -2.52 12.61
CA ILE A 91 8.75 -1.80 11.80
C ILE A 91 10.02 -1.52 12.60
N GLU A 92 9.92 -1.14 13.88
CA GLU A 92 11.09 -0.92 14.74
C GLU A 92 11.89 -2.22 14.93
N LYS A 93 11.21 -3.35 15.09
CA LYS A 93 11.82 -4.67 15.26
C LYS A 93 12.47 -5.19 13.97
N TYR A 94 11.77 -5.10 12.84
CA TYR A 94 12.17 -5.75 11.58
C TYR A 94 12.78 -4.79 10.54
N GLY A 95 12.74 -3.48 10.79
CA GLY A 95 13.29 -2.45 9.91
C GLY A 95 12.42 -2.10 8.70
N GLY A 96 11.24 -2.69 8.57
CA GLY A 96 10.34 -2.47 7.45
C GLY A 96 9.03 -3.25 7.56
N PHE A 97 8.23 -3.23 6.50
CA PHE A 97 6.95 -3.94 6.43
C PHE A 97 6.66 -4.41 5.00
N TYR A 98 5.62 -5.23 4.84
CA TYR A 98 5.20 -5.71 3.53
C TYR A 98 3.89 -5.07 3.08
N MET A 99 3.77 -4.80 1.78
CA MET A 99 2.53 -4.36 1.15
C MET A 99 2.25 -5.17 -0.13
N SER A 100 0.97 -5.36 -0.45
CA SER A 100 0.54 -6.15 -1.61
C SER A 100 1.12 -5.61 -2.90
N ARG A 101 1.72 -6.51 -3.69
CA ARG A 101 2.42 -6.19 -4.94
C ARG A 101 1.48 -5.58 -5.99
N TYR A 102 0.28 -6.12 -6.07
CA TYR A 102 -0.79 -5.67 -6.96
C TYR A 102 -1.93 -5.04 -6.13
N PRO A 103 -2.77 -4.19 -6.74
CA PRO A 103 -4.08 -3.87 -6.18
C PRO A 103 -4.87 -5.16 -5.94
N VAL A 104 -5.59 -5.22 -4.83
CA VAL A 104 -6.28 -6.43 -4.40
C VAL A 104 -7.37 -6.82 -5.40
N SER A 105 -7.43 -8.12 -5.69
CA SER A 105 -8.53 -8.78 -6.39
C SER A 105 -9.22 -9.76 -5.43
N LEU A 106 -10.32 -10.37 -5.85
CA LEU A 106 -10.92 -11.51 -5.15
C LEU A 106 -10.64 -12.79 -5.91
N ASP A 107 -10.42 -13.89 -5.20
CA ASP A 107 -10.42 -15.23 -5.79
C ASP A 107 -11.83 -15.79 -5.96
N ASP A 108 -11.91 -17.04 -6.40
CA ASP A 108 -13.17 -17.70 -6.74
C ASP A 108 -14.04 -17.95 -5.49
N ASP A 109 -13.42 -18.01 -4.30
CA ASP A 109 -14.10 -18.10 -3.00
C ASP A 109 -14.44 -16.72 -2.41
N GLY A 110 -14.05 -15.64 -3.10
CA GLY A 110 -14.26 -14.27 -2.65
C GLY A 110 -13.29 -13.83 -1.56
N GLU A 111 -12.17 -14.52 -1.40
CA GLU A 111 -11.08 -14.13 -0.50
C GLU A 111 -10.15 -13.11 -1.19
N PRO A 112 -9.61 -12.14 -0.42
CA PRO A 112 -8.70 -11.16 -0.97
C PRO A 112 -7.39 -11.81 -1.45
N CYS A 113 -6.93 -11.42 -2.63
CA CYS A 113 -5.66 -11.90 -3.17
C CYS A 113 -4.88 -10.80 -3.92
N SER A 114 -3.56 -10.87 -3.85
CA SER A 114 -2.63 -9.97 -4.53
C SER A 114 -1.93 -10.70 -5.68
N VAL A 115 -2.63 -10.87 -6.80
CA VAL A 115 -2.20 -11.73 -7.92
C VAL A 115 -2.14 -10.94 -9.22
N ALA A 116 -1.14 -11.23 -10.04
CA ALA A 116 -1.01 -10.64 -11.38
C ALA A 116 -2.20 -11.02 -12.28
N ARG A 117 -2.50 -10.19 -13.28
CA ARG A 117 -3.49 -10.45 -14.33
C ARG A 117 -4.93 -10.67 -13.84
N ARG A 118 -5.25 -10.34 -12.59
CA ARG A 118 -6.63 -10.26 -12.09
C ARG A 118 -7.14 -8.82 -12.11
N VAL A 119 -8.46 -8.67 -12.29
CA VAL A 119 -9.10 -7.35 -12.27
C VAL A 119 -9.22 -6.91 -10.81
N PRO A 120 -8.67 -5.74 -10.42
CA PRO A 120 -8.80 -5.25 -9.07
C PRO A 120 -10.25 -5.09 -8.65
N VAL A 121 -10.55 -5.43 -7.39
CA VAL A 121 -11.88 -5.22 -6.84
C VAL A 121 -12.05 -3.76 -6.42
N THR A 122 -13.21 -3.19 -6.72
CA THR A 122 -13.61 -1.86 -6.24
C THR A 122 -14.76 -1.99 -5.25
N MET A 123 -14.69 -1.29 -4.12
CA MET A 123 -15.73 -1.37 -3.08
C MET A 123 -15.72 -0.14 -2.18
N SER A 124 -16.72 -0.03 -1.28
CA SER A 124 -16.72 1.02 -0.25
C SER A 124 -15.55 0.85 0.73
N LEU A 125 -15.10 1.94 1.36
CA LEU A 125 -14.05 1.90 2.39
C LEU A 125 -14.37 0.91 3.52
N ARG A 126 -15.62 0.91 4.03
CA ARG A 126 -16.04 -0.04 5.07
C ARG A 126 -15.91 -1.50 4.61
N SER A 127 -16.23 -1.78 3.35
CA SER A 127 -16.03 -3.10 2.77
C SER A 127 -14.54 -3.41 2.60
N ALA A 128 -13.73 -2.45 2.15
CA ALA A 128 -12.29 -2.63 1.97
C ALA A 128 -11.57 -2.98 3.29
N VAL A 129 -11.88 -2.27 4.39
CA VAL A 129 -11.36 -2.60 5.73
C VAL A 129 -11.71 -4.04 6.13
N LYS A 130 -12.97 -4.44 5.97
CA LYS A 130 -13.43 -5.80 6.31
C LYS A 130 -12.76 -6.85 5.42
N THR A 131 -12.64 -6.57 4.13
CA THR A 131 -12.06 -7.50 3.16
C THR A 131 -10.57 -7.65 3.39
N ALA A 132 -9.81 -6.58 3.62
CA ALA A 132 -8.37 -6.66 3.89
C ALA A 132 -8.05 -7.55 5.12
N ARG A 133 -8.86 -7.43 6.18
CA ARG A 133 -8.71 -8.23 7.41
C ARG A 133 -9.06 -9.71 7.26
N ARG A 134 -9.75 -10.11 6.18
CA ARG A 134 -10.01 -11.52 5.88
C ARG A 134 -8.81 -12.23 5.27
N PHE A 135 -7.77 -11.49 4.85
CA PHE A 135 -6.58 -12.11 4.29
C PHE A 135 -5.89 -12.98 5.33
N GLU A 136 -5.94 -14.29 5.12
CA GLU A 136 -5.25 -15.28 5.95
C GLU A 136 -3.75 -15.21 5.65
N GLY A 137 -3.00 -14.45 6.44
CA GLY A 137 -1.56 -14.25 6.27
C GLY A 137 -0.68 -15.31 6.94
N GLY A 138 -1.24 -16.40 7.46
CA GLY A 138 -0.50 -17.34 8.31
C GLY A 138 -0.41 -16.90 9.78
N PRO A 139 0.30 -17.66 10.64
CA PRO A 139 0.21 -17.53 12.10
C PRO A 139 0.88 -16.27 12.66
N ASP A 140 1.93 -15.77 11.98
CA ASP A 140 2.78 -14.68 12.50
C ASP A 140 2.54 -13.35 11.75
N VAL A 141 1.40 -13.24 11.04
CA VAL A 141 1.07 -12.08 10.22
C VAL A 141 -0.36 -11.65 10.45
N SER A 142 -0.56 -10.35 10.63
CA SER A 142 -1.87 -9.71 10.54
C SER A 142 -1.95 -8.83 9.30
N ALA A 143 -3.07 -8.87 8.61
CA ALA A 143 -3.33 -8.09 7.41
C ALA A 143 -4.36 -7.00 7.67
N HIS A 144 -4.13 -5.81 7.12
CA HIS A 144 -5.01 -4.66 7.24
C HIS A 144 -5.01 -3.81 5.97
N LEU A 145 -6.01 -2.92 5.87
CA LEU A 145 -6.03 -1.90 4.84
C LEU A 145 -4.94 -0.87 5.15
N PRO A 146 -4.04 -0.47 4.24
CA PRO A 146 -2.96 0.44 4.57
C PRO A 146 -3.44 1.76 5.18
N TYR A 147 -2.69 2.27 6.15
CA TYR A 147 -2.78 3.67 6.57
C TYR A 147 -2.07 4.57 5.56
N ALA A 148 -2.44 5.85 5.51
CA ALA A 148 -1.73 6.85 4.72
C ALA A 148 -0.23 6.87 4.99
N ALA A 149 0.16 6.74 6.26
CA ALA A 149 1.56 6.66 6.66
C ALA A 149 2.31 5.53 5.93
N GLU A 150 1.67 4.36 5.75
CA GLU A 150 2.26 3.22 5.05
C GLU A 150 2.36 3.47 3.54
N MET A 151 1.30 4.01 2.93
CA MET A 151 1.29 4.38 1.50
C MET A 151 2.33 5.45 1.17
N ASP A 152 2.44 6.49 1.99
CA ASP A 152 3.41 7.57 1.80
C ASP A 152 4.83 7.08 2.00
N THR A 153 5.05 6.14 2.92
CA THR A 153 6.36 5.52 3.13
C THR A 153 6.76 4.67 1.92
N MET A 154 5.82 3.93 1.31
CA MET A 154 6.05 3.25 0.04
C MET A 154 6.44 4.25 -1.06
N LEU A 155 5.68 5.33 -1.24
CA LEU A 155 5.97 6.34 -2.26
C LEU A 155 7.32 7.03 -2.02
N ALA A 156 7.66 7.33 -0.77
CA ALA A 156 8.95 7.90 -0.40
C ALA A 156 10.10 6.96 -0.79
N TRP A 157 9.95 5.64 -0.57
CA TRP A 157 10.94 4.66 -0.99
C TRP A 157 11.12 4.61 -2.51
N LEU A 158 10.02 4.58 -3.26
CA LEU A 158 10.07 4.59 -4.73
C LEU A 158 10.72 5.87 -5.27
N VAL A 159 10.49 7.01 -4.62
CA VAL A 159 11.14 8.28 -4.95
C VAL A 159 12.62 8.27 -4.61
N GLN A 160 12.98 7.80 -3.41
CA GLN A 160 14.37 7.77 -2.96
C GLN A 160 15.24 6.83 -3.81
N THR A 161 14.65 5.76 -4.33
CA THR A 161 15.31 4.80 -5.25
C THR A 161 15.22 5.22 -6.73
N GLU A 162 14.69 6.42 -7.00
CA GLU A 162 14.54 6.98 -8.35
C GLU A 162 13.70 6.14 -9.31
N THR A 163 12.97 5.15 -8.80
CA THR A 163 12.04 4.36 -9.60
C THR A 163 10.74 5.11 -9.85
N LEU A 164 10.43 6.12 -9.06
CA LEU A 164 9.28 7.00 -9.26
C LEU A 164 9.70 8.45 -9.04
N THR A 165 9.20 9.39 -9.84
CA THR A 165 9.50 10.81 -9.61
C THR A 165 8.34 11.52 -8.89
N PRO A 166 8.61 12.55 -8.06
CA PRO A 166 7.57 13.40 -7.49
C PRO A 166 6.68 14.08 -8.55
N ARG A 167 7.23 14.29 -9.76
CA ARG A 167 6.46 14.82 -10.90
C ARG A 167 5.44 13.79 -11.40
N GLU A 168 5.85 12.53 -11.61
CA GLU A 168 4.93 11.47 -12.02
C GLU A 168 3.79 11.27 -11.01
N ILE A 169 4.08 11.31 -9.70
CA ILE A 169 3.06 11.22 -8.65
C ILE A 169 2.01 12.34 -8.78
N ARG A 170 2.45 13.58 -9.05
CA ARG A 170 1.58 14.74 -9.23
C ARG A 170 0.74 14.67 -10.51
N GLU A 171 1.35 14.23 -11.60
CA GLU A 171 0.75 14.26 -12.94
C GLU A 171 -0.11 13.02 -13.24
N ALA A 172 -0.06 11.97 -12.40
CA ALA A 172 -0.80 10.72 -12.59
C ALA A 172 -2.31 10.92 -12.83
N ALA A 173 -2.94 11.91 -12.18
CA ALA A 173 -4.35 12.23 -12.34
C ALA A 173 -4.70 12.78 -13.74
N ALA A 174 -3.81 13.61 -14.31
CA ALA A 174 -4.04 14.26 -15.61
C ALA A 174 -4.04 13.26 -16.78
N VAL A 175 -3.35 12.13 -16.63
CA VAL A 175 -3.24 11.09 -17.68
C VAL A 175 -4.59 10.39 -17.95
N ARG A 176 -5.55 10.43 -17.00
CA ARG A 176 -6.81 9.69 -17.13
C ARG A 176 -7.94 10.44 -17.84
N GLU A 177 -7.99 11.77 -17.84
CA GLU A 177 -9.07 12.50 -18.55
C GLU A 177 -9.14 12.10 -20.04
N SER A 178 -8.04 11.59 -20.62
CA SER A 178 -8.01 11.03 -21.98
C SER A 178 -8.44 9.56 -22.14
N ARG A 179 -8.49 8.76 -21.05
CA ARG A 179 -8.57 7.27 -21.11
C ARG A 179 -9.90 6.64 -20.68
N THR A 180 -10.77 7.35 -19.94
CA THR A 180 -11.94 6.74 -19.26
C THR A 180 -13.33 7.00 -19.85
N ALA A 181 -13.43 7.54 -21.06
CA ALA A 181 -14.70 7.51 -21.78
C ALA A 181 -15.02 6.05 -22.23
N GLY A 182 -15.65 5.26 -21.35
CA GLY A 182 -16.33 4.00 -21.71
C GLY A 182 -15.52 2.69 -21.69
N ARG A 183 -14.32 2.63 -21.08
CA ARG A 183 -13.50 1.38 -21.05
C ARG A 183 -13.66 0.57 -19.76
N LYS A 184 -13.68 -0.76 -19.89
CA LYS A 184 -13.59 -1.73 -18.78
C LYS A 184 -12.27 -1.55 -18.03
N MET A 185 -12.26 -1.83 -16.72
CA MET A 185 -11.03 -1.78 -15.92
C MET A 185 -10.01 -2.82 -16.41
N PRO A 186 -8.74 -2.43 -16.59
CA PRO A 186 -7.70 -3.35 -17.02
C PRO A 186 -7.30 -4.33 -15.92
N HIS A 187 -6.76 -5.48 -16.33
CA HIS A 187 -6.13 -6.43 -15.40
C HIS A 187 -4.91 -5.80 -14.71
N ALA A 188 -4.62 -6.20 -13.47
CA ALA A 188 -3.39 -5.82 -12.80
C ALA A 188 -2.17 -6.33 -13.58
N CYS A 189 -1.13 -5.51 -13.71
CA CYS A 189 0.09 -5.85 -14.48
C CYS A 189 -0.18 -6.13 -15.97
N GLU A 190 -1.19 -5.51 -16.59
CA GLU A 190 -1.42 -5.61 -18.04
C GLU A 190 -0.22 -5.08 -18.87
N SER A 191 0.63 -4.23 -18.28
CA SER A 191 1.91 -3.82 -18.87
C SER A 191 3.06 -3.90 -17.87
N HIS A 192 4.10 -4.69 -18.19
CA HIS A 192 5.32 -4.83 -17.38
C HIS A 192 6.12 -3.52 -17.24
N SER A 193 5.88 -2.53 -18.10
CA SER A 193 6.48 -1.19 -18.01
C SER A 193 6.07 -0.39 -16.76
N ARG A 194 5.14 -0.93 -15.95
CA ARG A 194 4.58 -0.28 -14.76
C ARG A 194 5.13 -0.80 -13.43
N GLU A 195 6.15 -1.66 -13.46
CA GLU A 195 6.79 -2.17 -12.25
C GLU A 195 7.72 -1.11 -11.61
N ARG A 196 7.54 -0.81 -10.32
CA ARG A 196 8.41 0.09 -9.53
C ARG A 196 8.81 -0.62 -8.24
N ASN A 197 10.08 -1.02 -8.12
CA ASN A 197 10.61 -1.87 -7.03
C ASN A 197 9.69 -3.03 -6.63
N GLY A 198 9.27 -3.85 -7.59
CA GLY A 198 8.34 -4.95 -7.31
C GLY A 198 6.87 -4.56 -7.42
N PHE A 199 6.46 -3.33 -7.11
CA PHE A 199 5.05 -2.94 -7.15
C PHE A 199 4.53 -2.69 -8.56
N TYR A 200 3.28 -3.07 -8.82
CA TYR A 200 2.59 -2.77 -10.08
C TYR A 200 1.44 -1.80 -9.89
N ASP A 201 1.14 -1.04 -10.93
CA ASP A 201 0.01 -0.13 -11.00
C ASP A 201 -0.01 0.93 -9.88
N VAL A 202 1.18 1.32 -9.39
CA VAL A 202 1.35 2.31 -8.31
C VAL A 202 0.72 3.66 -8.62
N LEU A 203 0.68 4.09 -9.89
CA LEU A 203 0.11 5.37 -10.33
C LEU A 203 -1.14 5.21 -11.23
N SER A 204 -1.68 4.01 -11.37
CA SER A 204 -2.72 3.74 -12.38
C SER A 204 -3.71 2.66 -11.92
N ASN A 205 -4.64 2.29 -12.81
CA ASN A 205 -5.66 1.26 -12.61
C ASN A 205 -6.82 1.71 -11.70
N VAL A 206 -6.58 1.78 -10.38
CA VAL A 206 -7.60 2.15 -9.39
C VAL A 206 -7.13 3.27 -8.48
N ASP A 207 -8.10 4.02 -7.96
CA ASP A 207 -7.94 4.75 -6.71
C ASP A 207 -7.76 3.73 -5.57
N GLU A 208 -6.93 4.01 -4.58
CA GLU A 208 -6.59 3.04 -3.51
C GLU A 208 -6.90 3.61 -2.14
N TRP A 209 -7.90 3.03 -1.46
CA TRP A 209 -8.29 3.40 -0.11
C TRP A 209 -7.14 3.29 0.90
N THR A 210 -7.11 4.23 1.85
CA THR A 210 -6.46 4.09 3.16
C THR A 210 -7.51 4.07 4.27
N GLN A 211 -7.16 3.76 5.52
CA GLN A 211 -8.13 3.65 6.63
C GLN A 211 -7.94 4.63 7.79
N GLU A 212 -7.33 5.78 7.56
CA GLU A 212 -7.09 6.76 8.62
C GLU A 212 -8.40 7.41 9.10
N GLN A 213 -8.64 7.43 10.41
CA GLN A 213 -9.81 8.10 10.98
C GLN A 213 -9.46 9.55 11.28
N ILE A 214 -10.17 10.52 10.70
CA ILE A 214 -9.93 11.94 10.96
C ILE A 214 -10.94 12.47 11.96
N ASP A 215 -12.26 12.34 11.70
CA ASP A 215 -13.32 12.58 12.69
C ASP A 215 -14.62 11.83 12.32
N GLU A 216 -15.35 11.31 13.30
CA GLU A 216 -16.69 10.72 13.09
C GLU A 216 -17.64 11.78 12.48
N PRO A 217 -18.45 11.47 11.44
CA PRO A 217 -18.72 10.16 10.84
C PRO A 217 -17.85 9.82 9.59
N TYR A 218 -16.72 10.49 9.40
CA TYR A 218 -15.86 10.37 8.22
C TYR A 218 -14.63 9.49 8.52
N LEU A 219 -14.60 8.30 7.94
CA LEU A 219 -13.33 7.59 7.73
C LEU A 219 -12.63 8.26 6.53
N SER A 220 -11.38 8.69 6.70
CA SER A 220 -10.58 9.07 5.54
C SER A 220 -10.09 7.80 4.89
N GLY A 221 -10.35 7.69 3.60
CA GLY A 221 -9.49 6.89 2.75
C GLY A 221 -8.96 7.80 1.67
N CYS A 222 -7.63 7.84 1.57
CA CYS A 222 -6.96 8.45 0.43
C CYS A 222 -7.61 7.90 -0.82
N GLY A 223 -8.24 8.73 -1.63
CA GLY A 223 -8.63 8.37 -2.99
C GLY A 223 -7.39 8.51 -3.85
N SER A 224 -6.43 7.62 -3.64
CA SER A 224 -5.13 7.68 -4.29
C SER A 224 -5.25 6.97 -5.63
N GLY A 225 -5.53 7.69 -6.72
CA GLY A 225 -5.42 7.16 -8.08
C GLY A 225 -6.06 8.08 -9.11
N CYS A 226 -6.12 7.60 -10.36
CA CYS A 226 -6.97 7.95 -11.51
C CYS A 226 -7.66 9.34 -11.63
N SER A 227 -8.16 9.95 -10.55
CA SER A 227 -8.77 11.30 -10.52
C SER A 227 -8.00 12.33 -9.68
N PHE A 228 -7.06 11.91 -8.82
CA PHE A 228 -6.24 12.76 -7.94
C PHE A 228 -4.80 12.22 -7.81
N PRO A 229 -3.79 13.06 -7.49
CA PRO A 229 -2.44 12.58 -7.17
C PRO A 229 -2.48 11.47 -6.10
N LYS A 230 -1.57 10.48 -6.15
CA LYS A 230 -1.56 9.36 -5.18
C LYS A 230 -1.38 9.81 -3.71
N THR A 231 -0.96 11.05 -3.53
CA THR A 231 -0.71 11.73 -2.28
C THR A 231 -1.87 12.63 -1.82
N ALA A 232 -2.91 12.78 -2.65
CA ALA A 232 -4.08 13.58 -2.33
C ALA A 232 -4.89 12.95 -1.18
N ARG A 233 -5.16 13.75 -0.14
CA ARG A 233 -6.08 13.35 0.94
C ARG A 233 -7.47 13.88 0.62
N CYS A 234 -8.33 12.99 0.11
CA CYS A 234 -9.73 13.29 -0.16
C CYS A 234 -10.62 12.67 0.94
N TYR A 235 -11.56 13.45 1.44
CA TYR A 235 -12.46 13.04 2.52
C TYR A 235 -13.74 12.48 1.93
N PHE A 236 -13.99 11.19 2.15
CA PHE A 236 -15.17 10.51 1.64
C PHE A 236 -16.02 9.93 2.77
N ARG A 237 -17.32 9.79 2.53
CA ARG A 237 -18.19 9.07 3.47
C ARG A 237 -17.86 7.57 3.39
N PRO A 238 -17.80 6.85 4.53
CA PRO A 238 -17.35 5.45 4.56
C PRO A 238 -18.26 4.47 3.80
N TYR A 239 -19.50 4.89 3.52
CA TYR A 239 -20.50 4.13 2.78
C TYR A 239 -20.51 4.42 1.27
N ALA A 240 -19.77 5.43 0.81
CA ALA A 240 -19.68 5.75 -0.60
C ALA A 240 -18.91 4.63 -1.32
N CYS A 241 -19.53 4.06 -2.36
CA CYS A 241 -18.87 3.18 -3.30
C CYS A 241 -18.55 3.99 -4.55
N TYR A 242 -17.28 4.12 -4.89
CA TYR A 242 -16.84 4.72 -6.13
C TYR A 242 -16.43 3.60 -7.08
N ALA A 243 -16.94 3.64 -8.31
CA ALA A 243 -16.75 2.59 -9.33
C ALA A 243 -15.29 2.37 -9.75
N PHE A 244 -14.33 3.11 -9.18
CA PHE A 244 -12.92 3.10 -9.55
C PHE A 244 -11.97 3.04 -8.35
N THR A 245 -12.48 2.79 -7.13
CA THR A 245 -11.66 2.77 -5.91
C THR A 245 -11.53 1.36 -5.32
N GLY A 246 -10.34 0.80 -5.45
CA GLY A 246 -9.89 -0.45 -4.83
C GLY A 246 -8.96 -0.18 -3.66
N PHE A 247 -8.03 -1.11 -3.39
CA PHE A 247 -7.10 -1.00 -2.26
C PHE A 247 -5.91 -1.97 -2.38
N ARG A 248 -4.93 -1.77 -1.51
CA ARG A 248 -3.84 -2.72 -1.22
C ARG A 248 -4.01 -3.33 0.17
N ILE A 249 -3.21 -4.33 0.50
CA ILE A 249 -3.10 -4.88 1.86
C ILE A 249 -1.71 -4.60 2.40
N ALA A 250 -1.62 -4.12 3.63
CA ALA A 250 -0.39 -4.09 4.40
C ALA A 250 -0.34 -5.30 5.34
N LEU A 251 0.86 -5.82 5.57
CA LEU A 251 1.09 -6.91 6.51
C LEU A 251 1.91 -6.38 7.69
N ARG A 252 1.46 -6.76 8.89
CA ARG A 252 2.18 -6.63 10.16
C ARG A 252 2.74 -7.98 10.56
N ILE A 253 4.04 -8.03 10.79
CA ILE A 253 4.72 -9.21 11.35
C ILE A 253 4.55 -9.14 12.88
N ILE A 254 4.08 -10.23 13.50
CA ILE A 254 3.78 -10.32 14.94
C ILE A 254 4.93 -11.02 15.68
#